data_AF-A0A8X8CCH4-F1
#
_entry.id   AF-A0A8X8CCH4-F1
#
_cell.length_a   1.000
_cell.length_b   1.000
_cell.length_c   1.000
_cell.angle_alpha   90.00
_cell.angle_beta   90.00
_cell.angle_gamma   90.00
#
_symmetry.space_group_name_H-M   'P 1'
#
loop_
_entity.id
_entity.type
_entity.pdbx_description
1 polymer ?
#
loop_
_entity_poly.entity_id
_entity_poly.type
_entity_poly.pdbx_seq_one_letter_code
_entity_poly.pdbx_strand_id
1 'polypeptide(L)'
;MANRILPFITLVFFSTLFSMVIGDDGVAISKQYPLVVSTWPFKEAVRAAWRAVDGGHSAVDAVVEGCSACEELRCDGTVGPGGSPDENGETTIDALIMNGVTMEVGAVAAMRFVKDGIRAAKLVMQHTKHTLLVGEKASAFSISMGLPGPSNLSSSDSIMKWSKWKENNCQPNFWKDVVPLDSCGPYHAKASMDVKDGGCSTRNLMGVAEPRSSLVGPHNHDTISMAVIDKMGHVAVGTSTNGATYKIPGRVGDGPIAGSSAYADTDVGACGATGDGDIMMRFLPWYCNEYQSFYFLNDEVILGKPSADRKYAQLTGNFAWFGSIRNNKLVWVVYELILKFETFPANMRLVFLIHYQVVESMRLGMEPRLAAKDAISRIARKFPDFVGAVVAVNKNGVHAGACHGWTFEYSVRSPVTVDVEVFTVLP
;
A
#
# COMPACT_ATOMS: atom_id res chain seq x y z
N MET A 1 54.11 -50.45 -65.74
CA MET A 1 54.78 -49.86 -64.55
C MET A 1 54.58 -48.35 -64.59
N ALA A 2 54.08 -47.78 -63.48
CA ALA A 2 54.06 -46.36 -63.08
C ALA A 2 53.40 -45.36 -64.07
N ASN A 3 52.08 -45.12 -64.00
CA ASN A 3 51.33 -44.20 -63.11
C ASN A 3 51.77 -42.72 -63.10
N ARG A 4 50.92 -41.89 -63.69
CA ARG A 4 50.92 -40.42 -63.73
C ARG A 4 50.38 -39.86 -62.41
N ILE A 5 50.99 -38.80 -61.91
CA ILE A 5 50.49 -37.98 -60.79
C ILE A 5 50.28 -36.56 -61.31
N LEU A 6 49.05 -36.07 -61.27
CA LEU A 6 48.71 -34.64 -61.23
C LEU A 6 47.56 -34.48 -60.20
N PRO A 7 47.60 -33.48 -59.30
CA PRO A 7 46.66 -33.40 -58.20
C PRO A 7 45.34 -32.74 -58.62
N PHE A 8 44.24 -33.34 -58.19
CA PHE A 8 42.88 -32.80 -58.23
C PHE A 8 42.75 -31.70 -57.17
N ILE A 9 42.49 -30.47 -57.61
CA ILE A 9 42.06 -29.37 -56.74
C ILE A 9 40.59 -29.62 -56.39
N THR A 10 40.32 -29.97 -55.14
CA THR A 10 38.95 -30.08 -54.60
C THR A 10 38.53 -28.72 -54.07
N LEU A 11 37.61 -28.07 -54.79
CA LEU A 11 36.98 -26.82 -54.36
C LEU A 11 35.83 -27.17 -53.39
N VAL A 12 36.05 -26.97 -52.09
CA VAL A 12 35.02 -27.16 -51.06
C VAL A 12 34.10 -25.92 -51.07
N PHE A 13 32.91 -26.06 -51.64
CA PHE A 13 31.83 -25.09 -51.48
C PHE A 13 31.26 -25.20 -50.06
N PHE A 14 31.60 -24.25 -49.18
CA PHE A 14 30.89 -24.05 -47.92
C PHE A 14 29.53 -23.43 -48.22
N SER A 15 28.45 -24.22 -48.17
CA SER A 15 27.09 -23.68 -48.14
C SER A 15 26.80 -23.18 -46.72
N THR A 16 26.78 -21.86 -46.54
CA THR A 16 26.22 -21.24 -45.34
C THR A 16 24.70 -21.43 -45.36
N LEU A 17 24.19 -22.41 -44.62
CA LEU A 17 22.78 -22.47 -44.26
C LEU A 17 22.49 -21.30 -43.33
N PHE A 18 21.96 -20.21 -43.89
CA PHE A 18 21.38 -19.12 -43.12
C PHE A 18 19.99 -19.59 -42.67
N SER A 19 19.91 -20.24 -41.50
CA SER A 19 18.62 -20.50 -40.85
C SER A 19 18.06 -19.18 -40.37
N MET A 20 17.22 -18.56 -41.19
CA MET A 20 16.40 -17.42 -40.82
C MET A 20 15.35 -17.91 -39.82
N VAL A 21 15.69 -17.82 -38.52
CA VAL A 21 14.69 -17.92 -37.46
C VAL A 21 13.86 -16.65 -37.60
N ILE A 22 12.66 -16.80 -38.16
CA ILE A 22 11.61 -15.79 -38.05
C ILE A 22 11.17 -15.84 -36.60
N GLY A 23 11.85 -15.06 -35.76
CA GLY A 23 11.31 -14.66 -34.48
C GLY A 23 10.01 -13.93 -34.76
N ASP A 24 8.94 -14.39 -34.12
CA ASP A 24 7.71 -13.63 -33.99
C ASP A 24 8.07 -12.34 -33.25
N ASP A 25 8.32 -11.27 -34.00
CA ASP A 25 8.48 -9.92 -33.49
C ASP A 25 7.12 -9.46 -32.95
N GLY A 26 6.71 -10.04 -31.82
CA GLY A 26 5.78 -9.39 -30.92
C GLY A 26 6.36 -8.02 -30.64
N VAL A 27 5.68 -6.98 -31.10
CA VAL A 27 6.05 -5.57 -30.93
C VAL A 27 6.42 -5.35 -29.46
N ALA A 28 7.72 -5.38 -29.17
CA ALA A 28 8.24 -4.99 -27.88
C ALA A 28 7.95 -3.50 -27.78
N ILE A 29 6.89 -3.13 -27.05
CA ILE A 29 6.72 -1.76 -26.57
C ILE A 29 8.01 -1.49 -25.80
N SER A 30 8.90 -0.67 -26.38
CA SER A 30 10.17 -0.38 -25.73
C SER A 30 9.84 0.27 -24.38
N LYS A 31 10.36 -0.30 -23.30
CA LYS A 31 10.20 0.23 -21.96
C LYS A 31 10.82 1.64 -21.94
N GLN A 32 9.98 2.67 -21.97
CA GLN A 32 10.43 4.06 -21.95
C GLN A 32 10.69 4.49 -20.52
N TYR A 33 11.82 4.04 -19.98
CA TYR A 33 12.31 4.42 -18.67
C TYR A 33 13.44 5.45 -18.76
N PRO A 34 13.59 6.32 -17.75
CA PRO A 34 12.92 6.29 -16.44
C PRO A 34 11.47 6.80 -16.46
N LEU A 35 10.69 6.51 -15.42
CA LEU A 35 9.33 7.01 -15.20
C LEU A 35 9.18 7.46 -13.75
N VAL A 36 8.59 8.64 -13.53
CA VAL A 36 8.29 9.17 -12.19
C VAL A 36 6.81 9.52 -12.12
N VAL A 37 6.14 9.05 -11.07
CA VAL A 37 4.72 9.32 -10.80
C VAL A 37 4.58 9.77 -9.36
N SER A 38 3.83 10.83 -9.09
CA SER A 38 3.49 11.24 -7.72
C SER A 38 2.02 11.61 -7.57
N THR A 39 1.49 11.49 -6.36
CA THR A 39 0.24 12.17 -5.99
C THR A 39 0.39 13.69 -6.11
N TRP A 40 -0.71 14.37 -6.41
CA TRP A 40 -0.85 15.83 -6.46
C TRP A 40 -0.03 16.53 -7.55
N PRO A 41 -0.32 17.82 -7.86
CA PRO A 41 0.42 18.60 -8.86
C PRO A 41 1.79 19.10 -8.36
N PHE A 42 2.53 18.27 -7.60
CA PHE A 42 3.84 18.60 -7.01
C PHE A 42 4.97 18.52 -8.03
N LYS A 43 4.92 19.38 -9.05
CA LYS A 43 5.83 19.34 -10.20
C LYS A 43 7.30 19.39 -9.82
N GLU A 44 7.68 20.22 -8.84
CA GLU A 44 9.09 20.33 -8.43
C GLU A 44 9.62 19.04 -7.80
N ALA A 45 8.79 18.33 -7.03
CA ALA A 45 9.14 17.03 -6.47
C ALA A 45 9.40 16.00 -7.58
N VAL A 46 8.50 15.95 -8.59
CA VAL A 46 8.68 15.08 -9.76
C VAL A 46 9.91 15.47 -10.58
N ARG A 47 10.19 16.77 -10.76
CA ARG A 47 11.40 17.24 -11.45
C ARG A 47 12.68 16.89 -10.69
N ALA A 48 12.67 16.92 -9.36
CA ALA A 48 13.82 16.52 -8.53
C ALA A 48 14.10 15.02 -8.68
N ALA A 49 13.08 14.17 -8.53
CA ALA A 49 13.20 12.73 -8.76
C ALA A 49 13.64 12.42 -10.19
N TRP A 50 13.06 13.09 -11.20
CA TRP A 50 13.44 12.92 -12.60
C TRP A 50 14.92 13.23 -12.83
N ARG A 51 15.41 14.37 -12.34
CA ARG A 51 16.83 14.76 -12.46
C ARG A 51 17.75 13.71 -11.85
N ALA A 52 17.38 13.15 -10.69
CA ALA A 52 18.16 12.10 -10.03
C ALA A 52 18.19 10.81 -10.86
N VAL A 53 17.03 10.28 -11.24
CA VAL A 53 16.95 9.00 -11.97
C VAL A 53 17.51 9.12 -13.40
N ASP A 54 17.31 10.25 -14.07
CA ASP A 54 17.89 10.50 -15.39
C ASP A 54 19.41 10.70 -15.30
N GLY A 55 19.91 11.27 -14.21
CA GLY A 55 21.33 11.35 -13.87
C GLY A 55 21.97 9.99 -13.52
N GLY A 56 21.21 8.89 -13.50
CA GLY A 56 21.70 7.54 -13.26
C GLY A 56 21.65 7.08 -11.79
N HIS A 57 20.97 7.82 -10.91
CA HIS A 57 20.71 7.35 -9.55
C HIS A 57 19.72 6.18 -9.53
N SER A 58 19.77 5.38 -8.46
CA SER A 58 18.81 4.27 -8.27
C SER A 58 17.37 4.78 -8.11
N ALA A 59 16.38 3.92 -8.37
CA ALA A 59 14.97 4.25 -8.11
C ALA A 59 14.74 4.73 -6.67
N VAL A 60 15.37 4.09 -5.68
CA VAL A 60 15.28 4.47 -4.26
C VAL A 60 15.82 5.88 -4.01
N ASP A 61 17.00 6.19 -4.55
CA ASP A 61 17.62 7.50 -4.39
C ASP A 61 16.79 8.60 -5.07
N ALA A 62 16.22 8.31 -6.23
CA ALA A 62 15.37 9.24 -6.94
C ALA A 62 14.06 9.55 -6.18
N VAL A 63 13.44 8.54 -5.55
CA VAL A 63 12.30 8.75 -4.65
C VAL A 63 12.69 9.65 -3.48
N VAL A 64 13.87 9.41 -2.88
CA VAL A 64 14.37 10.21 -1.76
C VAL A 64 14.57 11.67 -2.17
N GLU A 65 15.16 11.94 -3.33
CA GLU A 65 15.32 13.31 -3.85
C GLU A 65 13.97 13.98 -4.13
N GLY A 66 13.02 13.27 -4.73
CA GLY A 66 11.69 13.82 -5.01
C GLY A 66 10.90 14.15 -3.75
N CYS A 67 10.83 13.21 -2.80
CA CYS A 67 10.12 13.43 -1.54
C CYS A 67 10.82 14.50 -0.69
N SER A 68 12.17 14.51 -0.64
CA SER A 68 12.93 15.54 0.10
C SER A 68 12.67 16.94 -0.47
N ALA A 69 12.58 17.08 -1.79
CA ALA A 69 12.23 18.36 -2.41
C ALA A 69 10.83 18.83 -1.96
N CYS A 70 9.88 17.92 -1.78
CA CYS A 70 8.55 18.28 -1.29
C CYS A 70 8.52 18.61 0.21
N GLU A 71 9.31 17.88 1.02
CA GLU A 71 9.53 18.21 2.43
C GLU A 71 10.13 19.61 2.58
N GLU A 72 11.10 19.98 1.74
CA GLU A 72 11.73 21.31 1.78
C GLU A 72 10.80 22.42 1.28
N LEU A 73 10.13 22.21 0.15
CA LEU A 73 9.24 23.20 -0.47
C LEU A 73 7.90 23.34 0.26
N ARG A 74 7.56 22.40 1.16
CA ARG A 74 6.26 22.31 1.81
C ARG A 74 5.13 22.37 0.77
N CYS A 75 5.15 21.46 -0.22
CA CYS A 75 4.41 21.58 -1.50
C CYS A 75 2.95 22.10 -1.39
N ASP A 76 2.26 21.79 -0.30
CA ASP A 76 0.91 22.26 0.02
C ASP A 76 0.74 22.61 1.51
N GLY A 77 1.84 22.66 2.27
CA GLY A 77 1.81 22.85 3.72
C GLY A 77 1.34 21.63 4.53
N THR A 78 1.41 20.41 4.00
CA THR A 78 1.11 19.16 4.75
C THR A 78 2.27 18.16 4.77
N VAL A 79 3.37 18.48 4.09
CA VAL A 79 4.58 17.66 3.99
C VAL A 79 5.78 18.45 4.50
N GLY A 80 6.65 17.81 5.29
CA GLY A 80 7.87 18.42 5.83
C GLY A 80 7.67 19.27 7.09
N PRO A 81 8.61 20.14 7.45
CA PRO A 81 8.47 21.04 8.59
C PRO A 81 7.38 22.09 8.33
N GLY A 82 6.59 22.37 9.36
CA GLY A 82 5.71 23.51 9.42
C GLY A 82 4.35 23.29 8.76
N GLY A 83 3.96 22.03 8.53
CA GLY A 83 2.68 21.71 7.92
C GLY A 83 1.54 21.55 8.93
N SER A 84 1.05 20.32 9.07
CA SER A 84 -0.13 19.97 9.88
C SER A 84 0.23 19.71 11.35
N PRO A 85 0.03 20.66 12.29
CA PRO A 85 0.27 20.41 13.70
C PRO A 85 -0.77 19.46 14.30
N ASP A 86 -0.41 18.77 15.37
CA ASP A 86 -1.34 18.05 16.24
C ASP A 86 -2.14 19.01 17.14
N GLU A 87 -3.03 18.49 17.98
CA GLU A 87 -3.82 19.31 18.92
C GLU A 87 -2.98 20.04 19.99
N ASN A 88 -1.72 19.64 20.19
CA ASN A 88 -0.76 20.33 21.05
C ASN A 88 0.03 21.42 20.31
N GLY A 89 -0.15 21.55 19.00
CA GLY A 89 0.54 22.54 18.16
C GLY A 89 1.89 22.04 17.63
N GLU A 90 2.17 20.74 17.76
CA GLU A 90 3.42 20.13 17.34
C GLU A 90 3.30 19.47 15.96
N THR A 91 4.27 19.73 15.10
CA THR A 91 4.40 19.04 13.82
C THR A 91 5.28 17.80 13.97
N THR A 92 4.74 16.65 13.58
CA THR A 92 5.47 15.37 13.47
C THR A 92 5.51 14.90 12.03
N ILE A 93 6.50 14.09 11.66
CA ILE A 93 6.63 13.54 10.30
C ILE A 93 6.48 12.02 10.32
N ASP A 94 5.68 11.52 9.37
CA ASP A 94 5.55 10.12 9.01
C ASP A 94 6.15 9.92 7.60
N ALA A 95 7.03 8.94 7.42
CA ALA A 95 7.64 8.65 6.12
C ALA A 95 7.92 7.16 5.92
N LEU A 96 7.89 6.73 4.66
CA LEU A 96 8.11 5.36 4.19
C LEU A 96 8.99 5.38 2.95
N ILE A 97 9.92 4.44 2.83
CA ILE A 97 10.61 4.10 1.59
C ILE A 97 10.59 2.58 1.41
N MET A 98 10.36 2.12 0.19
CA MET A 98 10.38 0.70 -0.16
C MET A 98 11.14 0.47 -1.46
N ASN A 99 12.05 -0.49 -1.43
CA ASN A 99 12.76 -1.00 -2.60
C ASN A 99 11.99 -2.20 -3.17
N GLY A 100 11.40 -2.04 -4.36
CA GLY A 100 10.63 -3.11 -5.01
C GLY A 100 11.46 -4.24 -5.60
N VAL A 101 12.80 -4.17 -5.55
CA VAL A 101 13.68 -5.29 -5.96
C VAL A 101 13.96 -6.20 -4.77
N THR A 102 14.37 -5.61 -3.64
CA THR A 102 14.77 -6.37 -2.44
C THR A 102 13.62 -6.61 -1.47
N MET A 103 12.49 -5.94 -1.68
CA MET A 103 11.35 -5.87 -0.76
C MET A 103 11.71 -5.24 0.60
N GLU A 104 12.88 -4.61 0.71
CA GLU A 104 13.28 -3.90 1.92
C GLU A 104 12.44 -2.63 2.09
N VAL A 105 12.12 -2.35 3.35
CA VAL A 105 11.30 -1.22 3.76
C VAL A 105 11.99 -0.53 4.92
N GLY A 106 12.03 0.79 4.89
CA GLY A 106 12.33 1.61 6.06
C GLY A 106 11.26 2.67 6.25
N ALA A 107 10.95 2.96 7.50
CA ALA A 107 9.90 3.88 7.85
C ALA A 107 10.18 4.57 9.20
N VAL A 108 9.65 5.78 9.32
CA VAL A 108 9.60 6.54 10.57
C VAL A 108 8.18 7.05 10.79
N ALA A 109 7.70 7.05 12.03
CA ALA A 109 6.37 7.58 12.35
C ALA A 109 6.35 8.42 13.62
N ALA A 110 5.46 9.40 13.68
CA ALA A 110 5.39 10.41 14.73
C ALA A 110 6.78 11.01 15.04
N MET A 111 7.65 11.12 14.03
CA MET A 111 9.03 11.55 14.22
C MET A 111 9.06 13.04 14.51
N ARG A 112 9.78 13.41 15.55
CA ARG A 112 9.92 14.79 16.03
C ARG A 112 11.30 15.33 15.66
N PHE A 113 11.44 16.64 15.62
CA PHE A 113 12.75 17.34 15.59
C PHE A 113 13.71 17.07 14.42
N VAL A 114 13.33 16.30 13.41
CA VAL A 114 14.14 15.99 12.23
C VAL A 114 13.28 16.27 11.00
N LYS A 115 13.72 17.20 10.16
CA LYS A 115 12.95 17.67 8.99
C LYS A 115 12.99 16.69 7.81
N ASP A 116 14.07 15.91 7.70
CA ASP A 116 14.36 15.02 6.58
C ASP A 116 13.71 13.63 6.80
N GLY A 117 12.39 13.56 6.63
CA GLY A 117 11.57 12.37 6.91
C GLY A 117 11.93 11.17 6.05
N ILE A 118 11.90 11.34 4.72
CA ILE A 118 12.18 10.26 3.78
C ILE A 118 13.64 9.78 3.87
N ARG A 119 14.59 10.68 4.18
CA ARG A 119 15.98 10.31 4.40
C ARG A 119 16.14 9.50 5.69
N ALA A 120 15.42 9.85 6.76
CA ALA A 120 15.38 9.06 7.97
C ALA A 120 14.83 7.65 7.71
N ALA A 121 13.74 7.54 6.95
CA ALA A 121 13.19 6.25 6.52
C ALA A 121 14.21 5.41 5.73
N LYS A 122 14.95 6.03 4.80
CA LYS A 122 16.06 5.37 4.09
C LYS A 122 17.15 4.86 5.02
N LEU A 123 17.54 5.64 6.03
CA LEU A 123 18.55 5.22 7.01
C LEU A 123 18.06 4.02 7.84
N VAL A 124 16.77 3.97 8.20
CA VAL A 124 16.17 2.79 8.85
C VAL A 124 16.32 1.55 7.97
N MET A 125 15.97 1.66 6.68
CA MET A 125 16.10 0.58 5.70
C MET A 125 17.54 0.08 5.55
N GLN A 126 18.51 1.00 5.51
CA GLN A 126 19.90 0.69 5.19
C GLN A 126 20.74 0.23 6.39
N HIS A 127 20.41 0.70 7.60
CA HIS A 127 21.29 0.56 8.76
C HIS A 127 20.65 -0.19 9.93
N THR A 128 19.46 -0.78 9.73
CA THR A 128 18.82 -1.59 10.75
C THR A 128 18.23 -2.86 10.15
N LYS A 129 17.98 -3.87 10.98
CA LYS A 129 17.14 -5.03 10.60
C LYS A 129 15.66 -4.78 10.88
N HIS A 130 15.30 -3.57 11.31
CA HIS A 130 13.94 -3.17 11.64
C HIS A 130 13.34 -2.41 10.46
N THR A 131 12.01 -2.45 10.36
CA THR A 131 11.28 -1.77 9.29
C THR A 131 10.81 -0.37 9.69
N LEU A 132 10.43 -0.17 10.95
CA LEU A 132 9.76 1.04 11.41
C LEU A 132 10.29 1.46 12.78
N LEU A 133 10.70 2.73 12.90
CA LEU A 133 11.01 3.38 14.19
C LEU A 133 10.02 4.52 14.44
N VAL A 134 9.71 4.81 15.70
CA VAL A 134 8.67 5.81 16.01
C VAL A 134 9.08 6.82 17.08
N GLY A 135 8.42 7.98 17.07
CA GLY A 135 8.54 9.02 18.09
C GLY A 135 9.93 9.64 18.16
N GLU A 136 10.29 10.14 19.35
CA GLU A 136 11.61 10.72 19.61
C GLU A 136 12.76 9.72 19.46
N LYS A 137 12.49 8.42 19.57
CA LYS A 137 13.51 7.39 19.37
C LYS A 137 13.89 7.24 17.89
N ALA A 138 12.94 7.46 16.97
CA ALA A 138 13.26 7.61 15.56
C ALA A 138 14.13 8.85 15.31
N SER A 139 13.85 9.96 15.99
CA SER A 139 14.64 11.20 15.92
C SER A 139 16.07 10.98 16.41
N ALA A 140 16.24 10.36 17.58
CA ALA A 140 17.54 10.07 18.16
C ALA A 140 18.38 9.17 17.25
N PHE A 141 17.76 8.13 16.68
CA PHE A 141 18.40 7.29 15.67
C PHE A 141 18.85 8.13 14.46
N SER A 142 17.94 8.90 13.88
CA SER A 142 18.18 9.72 12.69
C SER A 142 19.34 10.70 12.87
N ILE A 143 19.38 11.38 14.02
CA ILE A 143 20.46 12.31 14.39
C ILE A 143 21.78 11.55 14.59
N SER A 144 21.75 10.38 15.23
CA SER A 144 22.95 9.55 15.40
C SER A 144 23.53 9.05 14.08
N MET A 145 22.70 8.93 13.04
CA MET A 145 23.08 8.57 11.67
C MET A 145 23.52 9.78 10.82
N GLY A 146 23.54 10.98 11.39
CA GLY A 146 24.08 12.20 10.76
C GLY A 146 23.04 13.15 10.18
N LEU A 147 21.74 12.93 10.38
CA LEU A 147 20.73 13.92 10.01
C LEU A 147 20.72 15.12 10.97
N PRO A 148 20.46 16.35 10.47
CA PRO A 148 20.45 17.53 11.32
C PRO A 148 19.27 17.50 12.31
N GLY A 149 19.55 17.85 13.56
CA GLY A 149 18.55 17.96 14.61
C GLY A 149 19.20 18.02 16.01
N PRO A 150 18.42 18.24 17.07
CA PRO A 150 16.97 18.50 17.04
C PRO A 150 16.65 19.92 16.54
N SER A 151 15.63 20.07 15.69
CA SER A 151 15.12 21.36 15.22
C SER A 151 13.63 21.53 15.53
N ASN A 152 13.16 22.78 15.67
CA ASN A 152 11.72 23.02 15.76
C ASN A 152 11.08 22.78 14.37
N LEU A 153 10.11 21.88 14.30
CA LEU A 153 9.38 21.59 13.06
C LEU A 153 8.19 22.53 12.86
N SER A 154 7.82 23.38 13.80
CA SER A 154 6.69 24.30 13.62
C SER A 154 7.08 25.54 12.79
N SER A 155 6.17 25.98 11.91
CA SER A 155 6.22 27.25 11.18
C SER A 155 5.28 28.29 11.80
N SER A 156 5.44 29.56 11.43
CA SER A 156 4.47 30.62 11.73
C SER A 156 3.05 30.25 11.30
N ASP A 157 2.91 29.59 10.15
CA ASP A 157 1.62 29.19 9.58
C ASP A 157 0.97 28.11 10.42
N SER A 158 1.73 27.08 10.81
CA SER A 158 1.24 25.98 11.67
C SER A 158 0.81 26.50 13.05
N ILE A 159 1.58 27.41 13.63
CA ILE A 159 1.26 28.03 14.92
C ILE A 159 -0.01 28.87 14.79
N MET A 160 -0.14 29.69 13.75
CA MET A 160 -1.35 30.49 13.52
C MET A 160 -2.58 29.59 13.27
N LYS A 161 -2.43 28.52 12.50
CA LYS A 161 -3.47 27.53 12.20
C LYS A 161 -3.95 26.85 13.48
N TRP A 162 -3.03 26.50 14.37
CA TRP A 162 -3.34 25.92 15.68
C TRP A 162 -3.98 26.92 16.65
N SER A 163 -3.46 28.15 16.75
CA SER A 163 -4.02 29.18 17.63
C SER A 163 -5.47 29.49 17.28
N LYS A 164 -5.78 29.66 15.98
CA LYS A 164 -7.15 29.88 15.49
C LYS A 164 -8.09 28.71 15.84
N TRP A 165 -7.59 27.48 15.76
CA TRP A 165 -8.36 26.28 16.11
C TRP A 165 -8.62 26.18 17.62
N LYS A 166 -7.64 26.55 18.46
CA LYS A 166 -7.83 26.68 19.91
C LYS A 166 -8.81 27.77 20.28
N GLU A 167 -8.74 28.93 19.64
CA GLU A 167 -9.73 30.02 19.80
C GLU A 167 -11.14 29.55 19.41
N ASN A 168 -11.25 28.62 18.45
CA ASN A 168 -12.50 27.96 18.07
C ASN A 168 -12.84 26.73 18.94
N ASN A 169 -12.48 26.74 20.22
CA ASN A 169 -12.78 25.67 21.18
C ASN A 169 -12.34 24.27 20.72
N CYS A 170 -11.21 24.19 20.00
CA CYS A 170 -10.66 22.93 19.52
C CYS A 170 -11.65 22.12 18.68
N GLN A 171 -12.40 22.80 17.79
CA GLN A 171 -13.33 22.18 16.85
C GLN A 171 -13.01 22.57 15.39
N PRO A 172 -13.23 21.66 14.43
CA PRO A 172 -13.60 20.25 14.63
C PRO A 172 -12.39 19.42 15.13
N ASN A 173 -12.62 18.29 15.80
CA ASN A 173 -11.55 17.41 16.31
C ASN A 173 -11.82 15.91 16.11
N PHE A 174 -10.81 15.08 16.35
CA PHE A 174 -10.84 13.64 16.11
C PHE A 174 -11.33 12.80 17.31
N TRP A 175 -11.63 13.43 18.44
CA TRP A 175 -12.12 12.71 19.61
C TRP A 175 -13.56 12.26 19.40
N LYS A 176 -13.88 11.05 19.84
CA LYS A 176 -15.23 10.48 19.73
C LYS A 176 -15.65 9.92 21.08
N ASP A 177 -16.93 10.12 21.44
CA ASP A 177 -17.55 9.51 22.62
C ASP A 177 -16.86 9.93 23.95
N VAL A 178 -16.34 11.16 24.00
CA VAL A 178 -15.67 11.75 25.17
C VAL A 178 -16.34 13.04 25.66
N VAL A 179 -16.01 13.45 26.88
CA VAL A 179 -16.34 14.75 27.48
C VAL A 179 -15.01 15.45 27.81
N PRO A 180 -14.79 16.69 27.37
CA PRO A 180 -13.59 17.43 27.74
C PRO A 180 -13.76 18.09 29.12
N LEU A 181 -12.67 18.19 29.90
CA LEU A 181 -12.65 18.97 31.14
C LEU A 181 -12.79 20.47 30.88
N ASP A 182 -12.01 21.00 29.93
CA ASP A 182 -12.14 22.37 29.39
C ASP A 182 -12.68 22.34 27.96
N SER A 183 -12.58 23.42 27.17
CA SER A 183 -12.99 23.39 25.75
C SER A 183 -12.12 22.48 24.87
N CYS A 184 -10.91 22.14 25.33
CA CYS A 184 -9.86 21.48 24.54
C CYS A 184 -9.29 20.21 25.20
N GLY A 185 -9.99 19.66 26.19
CA GLY A 185 -9.51 18.52 26.99
C GLY A 185 -8.85 18.96 28.31
N PRO A 186 -8.21 18.05 29.08
CA PRO A 186 -8.11 16.61 28.82
C PRO A 186 -9.48 15.97 28.61
N TYR A 187 -9.55 15.00 27.72
CA TYR A 187 -10.79 14.31 27.38
C TYR A 187 -10.95 13.05 28.23
N HIS A 188 -12.16 12.81 28.73
CA HIS A 188 -12.52 11.58 29.45
C HIS A 188 -13.62 10.83 28.70
N ALA A 189 -13.58 9.51 28.74
CA ALA A 189 -14.64 8.68 28.19
C ALA A 189 -15.99 9.06 28.80
N LYS A 190 -17.03 9.19 27.96
CA LYS A 190 -18.40 9.26 28.47
C LYS A 190 -18.66 7.97 29.24
N ALA A 191 -19.05 8.07 30.52
CA ALA A 191 -19.46 6.90 31.28
C ALA A 191 -20.57 6.17 30.50
N SER A 192 -20.36 4.88 30.22
CA SER A 192 -21.44 4.04 29.71
C SER A 192 -22.57 4.12 30.75
N MET A 193 -23.73 4.66 30.37
CA MET A 193 -24.92 4.49 31.20
C MET A 193 -25.05 3.00 31.48
N ASP A 194 -25.00 2.64 32.77
CA ASP A 194 -25.31 1.30 33.23
C ASP A 194 -26.58 0.84 32.54
N VAL A 195 -26.45 -0.15 31.67
CA VAL A 195 -27.58 -0.93 31.19
C VAL A 195 -28.14 -1.61 32.43
N LYS A 196 -29.17 -1.01 33.03
CA LYS A 196 -29.97 -1.69 34.03
C LYS A 196 -30.46 -2.98 33.38
N ASP A 197 -30.10 -4.08 34.03
CA ASP A 197 -30.51 -5.44 33.74
C ASP A 197 -32.01 -5.48 33.38
N GLY A 198 -32.31 -5.85 32.12
CA GLY A 198 -33.64 -5.61 31.55
C GLY A 198 -33.81 -6.00 30.09
N GLY A 199 -33.47 -7.25 29.74
CA GLY A 199 -34.01 -7.93 28.55
C GLY A 199 -33.21 -7.79 27.25
N CYS A 200 -32.79 -8.93 26.70
CA CYS A 200 -32.20 -9.03 25.37
C CYS A 200 -33.25 -8.70 24.29
N SER A 201 -33.36 -7.42 23.93
CA SER A 201 -34.07 -6.98 22.72
C SER A 201 -33.04 -6.75 21.61
N THR A 202 -33.09 -7.60 20.58
CA THR A 202 -32.39 -7.44 19.30
C THR A 202 -32.89 -6.19 18.57
N ARG A 203 -32.44 -5.01 18.98
CA ARG A 203 -32.61 -3.77 18.20
C ARG A 203 -31.30 -2.98 18.22
N ASN A 204 -30.73 -2.88 17.02
CA ASN A 204 -29.66 -1.97 16.59
C ASN A 204 -28.22 -2.30 17.03
N LEU A 205 -27.69 -3.42 16.52
CA LEU A 205 -26.24 -3.65 16.38
C LEU A 205 -25.70 -3.09 15.05
N MET A 206 -26.17 -1.90 14.67
CA MET A 206 -25.54 -1.05 13.67
C MET A 206 -25.58 0.36 14.25
N GLY A 207 -24.60 0.68 15.08
CA GLY A 207 -24.31 2.06 15.40
C GLY A 207 -23.96 2.74 14.09
N VAL A 208 -24.90 3.53 13.56
CA VAL A 208 -24.66 4.45 12.45
C VAL A 208 -23.47 5.30 12.91
N ALA A 209 -22.33 5.12 12.26
CA ALA A 209 -21.19 5.98 12.51
C ALA A 209 -21.65 7.40 12.17
N GLU A 210 -21.62 8.31 13.15
CA GLU A 210 -21.72 9.75 12.91
C GLU A 210 -20.86 10.12 11.69
N PRO A 211 -21.36 10.95 10.75
CA PRO A 211 -20.65 11.26 9.52
C PRO A 211 -19.28 11.85 9.86
N ARG A 212 -18.20 11.12 9.55
CA ARG A 212 -16.80 11.56 9.71
C ARG A 212 -16.41 12.70 8.74
N SER A 213 -17.37 13.23 7.98
CA SER A 213 -17.12 13.73 6.62
C SER A 213 -16.56 15.15 6.48
N SER A 214 -15.97 15.76 7.51
CA SER A 214 -15.41 17.12 7.37
C SER A 214 -14.00 17.33 7.91
N LEU A 215 -13.38 16.33 8.51
CA LEU A 215 -12.04 16.49 9.09
C LEU A 215 -10.92 16.26 8.06
N VAL A 216 -11.13 15.36 7.11
CA VAL A 216 -10.13 14.97 6.10
C VAL A 216 -10.67 15.41 4.74
N GLY A 217 -9.97 16.32 4.07
CA GLY A 217 -10.38 16.95 2.81
C GLY A 217 -9.17 17.55 2.08
N PRO A 218 -9.30 18.11 0.86
CA PRO A 218 -8.19 18.46 -0.06
C PRO A 218 -7.04 19.35 0.44
N HIS A 219 -7.17 19.89 1.66
CA HIS A 219 -6.20 20.77 2.30
C HIS A 219 -5.85 20.30 3.73
N ASN A 220 -6.24 19.07 4.07
CA ASN A 220 -6.13 18.49 5.41
C ASN A 220 -5.92 16.96 5.40
N HIS A 221 -5.27 16.42 4.38
CA HIS A 221 -5.09 14.97 4.28
C HIS A 221 -3.84 14.57 3.49
N ASP A 222 -3.08 15.57 3.06
CA ASP A 222 -2.28 15.41 1.87
C ASP A 222 -0.93 14.76 2.21
N THR A 223 -0.60 13.84 1.32
CA THR A 223 0.51 12.93 1.44
C THR A 223 1.16 12.92 0.07
N ILE A 224 2.45 13.26 0.01
CA ILE A 224 3.21 12.95 -1.19
C ILE A 224 3.49 11.46 -1.16
N SER A 225 3.02 10.75 -2.17
CA SER A 225 3.42 9.39 -2.47
C SER A 225 3.98 9.37 -3.88
N MET A 226 5.16 8.78 -4.04
CA MET A 226 5.93 8.80 -5.27
C MET A 226 6.37 7.40 -5.64
N ALA A 227 6.22 7.05 -6.91
CA ALA A 227 6.76 5.86 -7.52
C ALA A 227 7.80 6.26 -8.58
N VAL A 228 8.95 5.60 -8.57
CA VAL A 228 9.98 5.74 -9.59
C VAL A 228 10.27 4.38 -10.21
N ILE A 229 10.33 4.34 -11.54
CA ILE A 229 10.92 3.24 -12.29
C ILE A 229 12.21 3.76 -12.93
N ASP A 230 13.34 3.18 -12.57
CA ASP A 230 14.64 3.59 -13.09
C ASP A 230 14.93 3.06 -14.49
N LYS A 231 16.06 3.47 -15.08
CA LYS A 231 16.49 3.08 -16.43
C LYS A 231 16.69 1.57 -16.59
N MET A 232 16.88 0.83 -15.50
CA MET A 232 16.99 -0.63 -15.49
C MET A 232 15.64 -1.32 -15.32
N GLY A 233 14.58 -0.55 -15.05
CA GLY A 233 13.24 -1.05 -14.79
C GLY A 233 13.02 -1.42 -13.32
N HIS A 234 13.92 -1.08 -12.41
CA HIS A 234 13.71 -1.30 -10.98
C HIS A 234 12.70 -0.30 -10.44
N VAL A 235 11.83 -0.76 -9.55
CA VAL A 235 10.75 0.05 -8.99
C VAL A 235 11.05 0.37 -7.52
N ALA A 236 10.86 1.62 -7.14
CA ALA A 236 10.85 2.05 -5.75
C ALA A 236 9.67 2.99 -5.49
N VAL A 237 9.21 3.01 -4.24
CA VAL A 237 8.19 3.95 -3.78
C VAL A 237 8.59 4.61 -2.49
N GLY A 238 8.04 5.78 -2.24
CA GLY A 238 8.18 6.47 -0.98
C GLY A 238 7.02 7.41 -0.70
N THR A 239 6.84 7.68 0.57
CA THR A 239 5.76 8.52 1.08
C THR A 239 6.30 9.43 2.18
N SER A 240 5.82 10.66 2.24
CA SER A 240 6.05 11.58 3.35
C SER A 240 4.80 12.42 3.65
N THR A 241 4.49 12.62 4.93
CA THR A 241 3.33 13.41 5.37
C THR A 241 3.49 13.88 6.82
N ASN A 242 2.83 14.98 7.19
CA ASN A 242 2.58 15.33 8.59
C ASN A 242 1.34 14.62 9.17
N GLY A 243 0.53 13.98 8.34
CA GLY A 243 -0.78 13.45 8.69
C GLY A 243 -1.86 14.53 8.80
N ALA A 244 -2.99 14.16 9.41
CA ALA A 244 -4.12 15.05 9.55
C ALA A 244 -3.82 16.24 10.49
N THR A 245 -4.28 17.44 10.11
CA THR A 245 -4.20 18.65 10.97
C THR A 245 -5.09 18.48 12.19
N TYR A 246 -4.55 18.81 13.37
CA TYR A 246 -5.16 18.67 14.70
C TYR A 246 -5.39 17.22 15.12
N LYS A 247 -4.60 16.29 14.55
CA LYS A 247 -4.59 14.90 15.00
C LYS A 247 -4.27 14.81 16.50
N ILE A 248 -4.73 13.73 17.12
CA ILE A 248 -4.37 13.40 18.50
C ILE A 248 -2.85 13.13 18.55
N PRO A 249 -2.12 13.60 19.57
CA PRO A 249 -0.67 13.45 19.63
C PRO A 249 -0.31 11.97 19.66
N GLY A 250 0.67 11.58 18.83
CA GLY A 250 1.03 10.17 18.61
C GLY A 250 0.18 9.43 17.57
N ARG A 251 -0.83 10.06 16.96
CA ARG A 251 -1.55 9.48 15.82
C ARG A 251 -0.61 9.29 14.63
N VAL A 252 -0.58 8.06 14.13
CA VAL A 252 0.12 7.65 12.91
C VAL A 252 -0.92 7.23 11.88
N GLY A 253 -0.83 7.78 10.66
CA GLY A 253 -1.70 7.41 9.55
C GLY A 253 -1.20 6.21 8.75
N ASP A 254 -1.68 6.07 7.52
CA ASP A 254 -1.19 5.09 6.55
C ASP A 254 0.24 5.43 6.07
N GLY A 255 0.61 6.71 6.05
CA GLY A 255 1.87 7.25 5.53
C GLY A 255 3.13 6.38 5.72
N PRO A 256 3.46 5.91 6.94
CA PRO A 256 4.64 5.12 7.21
C PRO A 256 4.41 3.59 7.14
N ILE A 257 3.26 3.14 6.64
CA ILE A 257 2.83 1.73 6.65
C ILE A 257 2.91 1.16 5.22
N ALA A 258 3.88 0.26 5.00
CA ALA A 258 4.03 -0.45 3.73
C ALA A 258 2.75 -1.22 3.37
N GLY A 259 2.34 -1.11 2.11
CA GLY A 259 1.10 -1.70 1.62
C GLY A 259 -0.14 -0.84 1.85
N SER A 260 -0.09 0.14 2.77
CA SER A 260 -1.21 1.04 3.06
C SER A 260 -1.04 2.45 2.51
N SER A 261 0.17 3.02 2.41
CA SER A 261 0.40 4.32 1.78
C SER A 261 1.08 4.20 0.42
N ALA A 262 2.00 3.24 0.31
CA ALA A 262 2.68 2.90 -0.91
C ALA A 262 3.13 1.42 -0.91
N TYR A 263 3.25 0.85 -2.10
CA TYR A 263 3.80 -0.49 -2.29
C TYR A 263 4.50 -0.59 -3.66
N ALA A 264 5.62 -1.31 -3.73
CA ALA A 264 6.36 -1.56 -4.96
C ALA A 264 6.75 -3.03 -5.08
N ASP A 265 6.67 -3.55 -6.29
CA ASP A 265 7.25 -4.82 -6.70
C ASP A 265 7.76 -4.67 -8.14
N THR A 266 9.06 -4.87 -8.36
CA THR A 266 9.69 -4.65 -9.68
C THR A 266 9.09 -5.53 -10.78
N ASP A 267 8.61 -6.72 -10.45
CA ASP A 267 8.04 -7.66 -11.42
C ASP A 267 6.59 -7.31 -11.79
N VAL A 268 6.00 -6.31 -11.13
CA VAL A 268 4.59 -5.93 -11.29
C VAL A 268 4.40 -4.44 -11.54
N GLY A 269 4.85 -3.59 -10.61
CA GLY A 269 4.57 -2.17 -10.59
C GLY A 269 4.57 -1.57 -9.18
N ALA A 270 3.93 -0.41 -9.06
CA ALA A 270 3.83 0.34 -7.81
C ALA A 270 2.46 1.01 -7.66
N CYS A 271 2.12 1.33 -6.42
CA CYS A 271 0.95 2.12 -6.08
C CYS A 271 1.28 3.09 -4.93
N GLY A 272 0.71 4.30 -4.96
CA GLY A 272 0.76 5.30 -3.90
C GLY A 272 -0.62 5.91 -3.62
N ALA A 273 -0.85 6.43 -2.41
CA ALA A 273 -2.12 7.10 -2.03
C ALA A 273 -1.95 8.46 -1.37
N THR A 274 -3.11 9.10 -1.27
CA THR A 274 -3.44 10.21 -0.40
C THR A 274 -4.88 10.01 0.08
N GLY A 275 -5.20 10.34 1.34
CA GLY A 275 -6.58 10.21 1.81
C GLY A 275 -6.76 10.24 3.32
N ASP A 276 -7.94 9.78 3.75
CA ASP A 276 -8.18 9.39 5.14
C ASP A 276 -7.39 8.11 5.48
N GLY A 277 -6.16 8.30 5.94
CA GLY A 277 -5.26 7.21 6.34
C GLY A 277 -5.88 6.25 7.37
N ASP A 278 -6.75 6.73 8.26
CA ASP A 278 -7.40 5.89 9.28
C ASP A 278 -8.46 4.97 8.68
N ILE A 279 -9.07 5.34 7.55
CA ILE A 279 -9.94 4.45 6.76
C ILE A 279 -9.11 3.56 5.85
N MET A 280 -8.06 4.09 5.21
CA MET A 280 -7.24 3.33 4.27
C MET A 280 -6.56 2.12 4.94
N MET A 281 -6.07 2.28 6.17
CA MET A 281 -5.45 1.18 6.94
C MET A 281 -6.43 0.06 7.34
N ARG A 282 -7.75 0.24 7.27
CA ARG A 282 -8.73 -0.74 7.78
C ARG A 282 -8.91 -1.96 6.89
N PHE A 283 -8.46 -1.88 5.64
CA PHE A 283 -8.65 -2.94 4.66
C PHE A 283 -7.47 -3.89 4.72
N LEU A 284 -7.35 -4.68 5.78
CA LEU A 284 -6.21 -5.57 5.99
C LEU A 284 -6.29 -6.89 5.18
N PRO A 285 -5.14 -7.58 4.99
CA PRO A 285 -5.08 -8.97 4.55
C PRO A 285 -6.12 -9.86 5.28
N TRP A 286 -7.16 -10.33 4.59
CA TRP A 286 -8.00 -11.42 5.10
C TRP A 286 -7.99 -12.58 4.11
N TYR A 287 -7.33 -13.67 4.52
CA TYR A 287 -7.49 -14.98 3.93
C TYR A 287 -8.77 -15.60 4.46
N CYS A 288 -9.81 -15.63 3.64
CA CYS A 288 -10.85 -16.63 3.83
C CYS A 288 -10.31 -17.92 3.21
N ASN A 289 -9.81 -18.87 4.02
CA ASN A 289 -9.40 -20.17 3.53
C ASN A 289 -10.58 -20.86 2.82
N GLU A 290 -10.48 -21.10 1.52
CA GLU A 290 -11.17 -22.22 0.90
C GLU A 290 -10.35 -23.48 1.18
N TYR A 291 -10.94 -24.43 1.90
CA TYR A 291 -10.42 -25.79 1.94
C TYR A 291 -10.60 -26.41 0.54
N GLN A 292 -9.49 -26.81 -0.06
CA GLN A 292 -9.48 -27.62 -1.27
C GLN A 292 -10.15 -28.96 -0.94
N SER A 293 -11.27 -29.29 -1.62
CA SER A 293 -11.93 -30.58 -1.42
C SER A 293 -11.10 -31.68 -2.07
N PHE A 294 -10.57 -32.61 -1.26
CA PHE A 294 -9.96 -33.85 -1.73
C PHE A 294 -11.06 -34.90 -1.94
N TYR A 295 -11.08 -35.53 -3.12
CA TYR A 295 -11.89 -36.72 -3.36
C TYR A 295 -10.99 -37.94 -3.23
N PHE A 296 -11.41 -38.91 -2.42
CA PHE A 296 -10.81 -40.25 -2.40
C PHE A 296 -11.70 -41.19 -3.23
N LEU A 297 -11.13 -41.73 -4.30
CA LEU A 297 -11.69 -42.87 -5.03
C LEU A 297 -10.58 -43.94 -5.04
N ASN A 298 -10.79 -45.01 -4.28
CA ASN A 298 -9.90 -46.18 -4.23
C ASN A 298 -8.40 -45.82 -4.05
N ASP A 299 -8.08 -45.05 -3.01
CA ASP A 299 -6.71 -44.75 -2.58
C ASP A 299 -5.79 -44.00 -3.58
N GLU A 300 -6.32 -43.41 -4.65
CA GLU A 300 -5.58 -42.48 -5.53
C GLU A 300 -6.15 -41.06 -5.52
N VAL A 301 -5.24 -40.06 -5.51
CA VAL A 301 -5.58 -38.63 -5.57
C VAL A 301 -5.78 -38.23 -7.04
N ILE A 302 -7.00 -37.86 -7.42
CA ILE A 302 -7.32 -37.37 -8.78
C ILE A 302 -7.75 -35.90 -8.71
N LEU A 303 -7.08 -35.04 -9.49
CA LEU A 303 -7.46 -33.64 -9.72
C LEU A 303 -8.57 -33.60 -10.79
N GLY A 304 -9.79 -33.14 -10.46
CA GLY A 304 -10.90 -33.06 -11.43
C GLY A 304 -11.87 -31.91 -11.15
N LYS A 305 -12.34 -31.24 -12.22
CA LYS A 305 -13.36 -30.16 -12.16
C LYS A 305 -14.77 -30.72 -11.87
N PRO A 306 -15.66 -30.01 -11.15
CA PRO A 306 -16.99 -30.51 -10.82
C PRO A 306 -17.96 -30.42 -12.02
N SER A 307 -18.77 -31.46 -12.22
CA SER A 307 -19.94 -31.46 -13.12
C SER A 307 -21.25 -31.34 -12.33
N ALA A 308 -22.28 -30.78 -12.99
CA ALA A 308 -23.38 -30.04 -12.38
C ALA A 308 -24.56 -30.85 -11.76
N ASP A 309 -24.48 -32.16 -11.59
CA ASP A 309 -25.64 -32.96 -11.20
C ASP A 309 -25.34 -33.90 -10.03
N ARG A 310 -25.74 -33.51 -8.80
CA ARG A 310 -26.24 -34.41 -7.73
C ARG A 310 -26.67 -33.64 -6.46
N LYS A 311 -27.82 -34.04 -5.90
CA LYS A 311 -28.46 -33.47 -4.69
C LYS A 311 -27.84 -34.05 -3.40
N TYR A 312 -27.74 -33.25 -2.34
CA TYR A 312 -27.29 -33.67 -1.01
C TYR A 312 -28.39 -33.56 0.06
N ALA A 313 -28.42 -34.52 0.98
CA ALA A 313 -29.31 -34.57 2.14
C ALA A 313 -28.56 -34.20 3.43
N GLN A 314 -29.28 -33.56 4.36
CA GLN A 314 -28.78 -32.99 5.61
C GLN A 314 -29.15 -33.92 6.78
N LEU A 315 -28.21 -34.20 7.69
CA LEU A 315 -28.51 -34.80 9.01
C LEU A 315 -27.48 -34.36 10.08
N THR A 316 -28.01 -34.11 11.27
CA THR A 316 -27.37 -33.52 12.45
C THR A 316 -26.86 -34.57 13.44
N GLY A 317 -25.56 -34.50 13.78
CA GLY A 317 -24.88 -34.80 15.06
C GLY A 317 -25.22 -36.05 15.89
N ASN A 318 -24.19 -36.87 16.17
CA ASN A 318 -23.74 -37.28 17.52
C ASN A 318 -22.43 -38.11 17.41
N PHE A 319 -21.46 -37.87 18.31
CA PHE A 319 -20.22 -38.66 18.40
C PHE A 319 -20.54 -40.07 18.94
N ALA A 320 -20.08 -41.13 18.26
CA ALA A 320 -20.17 -42.51 18.75
C ALA A 320 -18.76 -43.08 18.99
N TRP A 321 -18.52 -43.59 20.20
CA TRP A 321 -17.29 -44.31 20.56
C TRP A 321 -17.53 -45.82 20.42
N PHE A 322 -16.72 -46.51 19.63
CA PHE A 322 -16.70 -47.98 19.59
C PHE A 322 -15.31 -48.49 19.97
N GLY A 323 -15.23 -49.22 21.08
CA GLY A 323 -14.04 -49.97 21.47
C GLY A 323 -14.18 -51.44 21.07
N SER A 324 -13.14 -52.01 20.45
CA SER A 324 -13.05 -53.45 20.19
C SER A 324 -11.77 -54.01 20.82
N ILE A 325 -11.91 -55.10 21.58
CA ILE A 325 -10.79 -55.78 22.24
C ILE A 325 -10.28 -56.87 21.30
N ARG A 326 -9.02 -56.75 20.88
CA ARG A 326 -8.24 -57.89 20.35
C ARG A 326 -6.95 -58.02 21.15
N ASN A 327 -6.65 -59.24 21.60
CA ASN A 327 -5.42 -59.63 22.31
C ASN A 327 -5.11 -58.79 23.57
N ASN A 328 -6.10 -58.60 24.45
CA ASN A 328 -5.93 -57.96 25.78
C ASN A 328 -5.29 -56.56 25.77
N LYS A 329 -5.38 -55.83 24.65
CA LYS A 329 -5.05 -54.40 24.59
C LYS A 329 -6.27 -53.60 24.11
N LEU A 330 -6.61 -52.56 24.87
CA LEU A 330 -7.63 -51.60 24.49
C LEU A 330 -7.03 -50.67 23.43
N VAL A 331 -7.57 -50.68 22.21
CA VAL A 331 -7.13 -49.78 21.13
C VAL A 331 -8.25 -48.77 20.88
N TRP A 332 -7.97 -47.50 21.14
CA TRP A 332 -8.84 -46.39 20.75
C TRP A 332 -8.54 -46.04 19.30
N VAL A 333 -9.52 -46.20 18.41
CA VAL A 333 -9.43 -45.68 17.04
C VAL A 333 -10.32 -44.43 16.99
N VAL A 334 -9.69 -43.27 16.90
CA VAL A 334 -10.39 -42.01 16.60
C VAL A 334 -10.58 -41.99 15.08
N TYR A 335 -11.80 -42.25 14.61
CA TYR A 335 -12.19 -41.83 13.27
C TYR A 335 -12.60 -40.35 13.35
N GLU A 336 -11.83 -39.48 12.70
CA GLU A 336 -12.30 -38.12 12.43
C GLU A 336 -13.45 -38.21 11.43
N LEU A 337 -14.67 -38.14 11.93
CA LEU A 337 -15.88 -38.03 11.13
C LEU A 337 -15.98 -36.57 10.64
N ILE A 338 -15.24 -36.22 9.59
CA ILE A 338 -15.39 -34.92 8.92
C ILE A 338 -16.64 -34.98 8.05
N LEU A 339 -17.78 -34.63 8.65
CA LEU A 339 -19.00 -34.31 7.91
C LEU A 339 -19.64 -33.04 8.49
N LYS A 340 -19.37 -31.92 7.81
CA LYS A 340 -20.31 -30.81 7.61
C LYS A 340 -20.00 -30.16 6.26
N PHE A 341 -20.77 -30.55 5.25
CA PHE A 341 -20.85 -29.86 3.97
C PHE A 341 -21.95 -28.80 4.07
N GLU A 342 -21.55 -27.54 4.14
CA GLU A 342 -22.38 -26.41 3.74
C GLU A 342 -21.73 -25.78 2.51
N THR A 343 -22.44 -25.81 1.39
CA THR A 343 -22.05 -25.19 0.12
C THR A 343 -22.18 -23.67 0.20
N PHE A 344 -21.10 -22.92 -0.05
CA PHE A 344 -21.07 -21.46 -0.21
C PHE A 344 -20.00 -21.02 -1.25
N PRO A 345 -20.06 -19.80 -1.83
CA PRO A 345 -19.92 -19.54 -3.28
C PRO A 345 -18.51 -19.24 -3.83
N ALA A 346 -18.36 -19.42 -5.16
CA ALA A 346 -17.16 -19.28 -6.01
C ALA A 346 -16.50 -17.89 -6.13
N ASN A 347 -16.60 -17.01 -5.13
CA ASN A 347 -16.09 -15.64 -5.18
C ASN A 347 -15.12 -15.37 -4.02
N MET A 348 -13.90 -15.91 -4.12
CA MET A 348 -12.81 -15.55 -3.22
C MET A 348 -12.36 -14.11 -3.50
N ARG A 349 -12.53 -13.22 -2.53
CA ARG A 349 -11.91 -11.88 -2.53
C ARG A 349 -10.97 -11.82 -1.34
N LEU A 350 -9.68 -12.00 -1.59
CA LEU A 350 -8.65 -11.58 -0.65
C LEU A 350 -8.84 -10.07 -0.42
N VAL A 351 -8.93 -9.69 0.85
CA VAL A 351 -8.82 -8.29 1.25
C VAL A 351 -7.35 -8.10 1.54
N PHE A 352 -6.73 -7.03 1.09
CA PHE A 352 -5.34 -6.65 1.33
C PHE A 352 -5.33 -5.15 1.59
N LEU A 353 -4.27 -4.65 2.26
CA LEU A 353 -4.05 -3.20 2.33
C LEU A 353 -4.15 -2.63 0.92
N ILE A 354 -4.81 -1.49 0.76
CA ILE A 354 -5.35 -1.01 -0.53
C ILE A 354 -4.30 -1.02 -1.64
N HIS A 355 -3.05 -0.66 -1.34
CA HIS A 355 -1.98 -0.54 -2.33
C HIS A 355 -1.39 -1.87 -2.67
N TYR A 356 -1.19 -2.71 -1.65
CA TYR A 356 -0.83 -4.09 -1.88
C TYR A 356 -1.91 -4.77 -2.74
N GLN A 357 -3.21 -4.51 -2.48
CA GLN A 357 -4.31 -5.00 -3.30
C GLN A 357 -4.22 -4.50 -4.75
N VAL A 358 -3.91 -3.22 -4.97
CA VAL A 358 -3.76 -2.67 -6.32
C VAL A 358 -2.62 -3.36 -7.06
N VAL A 359 -1.46 -3.51 -6.42
CA VAL A 359 -0.29 -4.20 -7.02
C VAL A 359 -0.60 -5.67 -7.26
N GLU A 360 -1.24 -6.38 -6.32
CA GLU A 360 -1.63 -7.79 -6.52
C GLU A 360 -2.70 -7.95 -7.61
N SER A 361 -3.67 -7.03 -7.71
CA SER A 361 -4.60 -7.03 -8.84
C SER A 361 -3.88 -6.88 -10.17
N MET A 362 -2.86 -6.00 -10.24
CA MET A 362 -2.01 -5.87 -11.43
C MET A 362 -1.18 -7.14 -11.69
N ARG A 363 -0.68 -7.82 -10.64
CA ARG A 363 0.01 -9.11 -10.76
C ARG A 363 -0.88 -10.17 -11.41
N LEU A 364 -2.17 -10.14 -11.08
CA LEU A 364 -3.19 -11.02 -11.67
C LEU A 364 -3.64 -10.60 -13.09
N GLY A 365 -2.99 -9.60 -13.69
CA GLY A 365 -3.24 -9.16 -15.07
C GLY A 365 -4.27 -8.04 -15.20
N MET A 366 -4.69 -7.40 -14.10
CA MET A 366 -5.59 -6.26 -14.16
C MET A 366 -4.84 -5.00 -14.60
N GLU A 367 -5.41 -4.23 -15.53
CA GLU A 367 -4.86 -2.93 -15.92
C GLU A 367 -4.85 -1.93 -14.74
N PRO A 368 -3.86 -1.02 -14.63
CA PRO A 368 -3.71 -0.11 -13.49
C PRO A 368 -4.97 0.68 -13.15
N ARG A 369 -5.71 1.15 -14.17
CA ARG A 369 -6.96 1.90 -13.99
C ARG A 369 -8.05 1.06 -13.32
N LEU A 370 -8.17 -0.20 -13.74
CA LEU A 370 -9.17 -1.11 -13.19
C LEU A 370 -8.79 -1.55 -11.77
N ALA A 371 -7.49 -1.80 -11.53
CA ALA A 371 -6.97 -2.16 -10.22
C ALA A 371 -7.20 -1.04 -9.20
N ALA A 372 -6.83 0.19 -9.56
CA ALA A 372 -7.07 1.39 -8.75
C ALA A 372 -8.57 1.60 -8.45
N LYS A 373 -9.43 1.49 -9.47
CA LYS A 373 -10.87 1.69 -9.32
C LYS A 373 -11.52 0.61 -8.45
N ASP A 374 -11.15 -0.67 -8.60
CA ASP A 374 -11.67 -1.74 -7.76
C ASP A 374 -11.31 -1.52 -6.29
N ALA A 375 -10.07 -1.11 -6.01
CA ALA A 375 -9.59 -0.85 -4.66
C ALA A 375 -10.36 0.31 -3.99
N ILE A 376 -10.50 1.46 -4.66
CA ILE A 376 -11.27 2.59 -4.15
C ILE A 376 -12.76 2.24 -3.99
N SER A 377 -13.35 1.54 -4.95
CA SER A 377 -14.78 1.14 -4.91
C SER A 377 -15.08 0.18 -3.76
N ARG A 378 -14.11 -0.62 -3.31
CA ARG A 378 -14.27 -1.47 -2.11
C ARG A 378 -14.40 -0.62 -0.84
N ILE A 379 -13.60 0.44 -0.72
CA ILE A 379 -13.66 1.36 0.42
C ILE A 379 -15.00 2.08 0.43
N ALA A 380 -15.35 2.71 -0.69
CA ALA A 380 -16.58 3.48 -0.85
C ALA A 380 -17.85 2.68 -0.53
N ARG A 381 -17.88 1.38 -0.89
CA ARG A 381 -19.00 0.49 -0.53
C ARG A 381 -19.18 0.29 0.98
N LYS A 382 -18.11 0.39 1.77
CA LYS A 382 -18.15 0.23 3.23
C LYS A 382 -18.21 1.57 3.95
N PHE A 383 -17.60 2.59 3.38
CA PHE A 383 -17.51 3.96 3.88
C PHE A 383 -17.91 4.93 2.75
N PRO A 384 -19.22 5.18 2.55
CA PRO A 384 -19.71 6.03 1.46
C PRO A 384 -19.24 7.49 1.54
N ASP A 385 -18.89 7.96 2.74
CA ASP A 385 -18.37 9.32 2.96
C ASP A 385 -16.83 9.37 2.96
N PHE A 386 -16.16 8.27 2.57
CA PHE A 386 -14.70 8.21 2.49
C PHE A 386 -14.17 9.22 1.49
N VAL A 387 -13.01 9.79 1.80
CA VAL A 387 -12.27 10.62 0.87
C VAL A 387 -10.86 10.09 0.73
N GLY A 388 -10.45 9.84 -0.51
CA GLY A 388 -9.14 9.27 -0.78
C GLY A 388 -8.91 8.98 -2.27
N ALA A 389 -7.65 8.80 -2.62
CA ALA A 389 -7.22 8.50 -3.97
C ALA A 389 -5.98 7.61 -3.98
N VAL A 390 -5.82 6.90 -5.09
CA VAL A 390 -4.62 6.11 -5.40
C VAL A 390 -4.14 6.46 -6.80
N VAL A 391 -2.83 6.36 -7.00
CA VAL A 391 -2.19 6.30 -8.31
C VAL A 391 -1.46 4.96 -8.43
N ALA A 392 -1.64 4.29 -9.56
CA ALA A 392 -1.06 2.98 -9.87
C ALA A 392 -0.21 3.09 -11.12
N VAL A 393 0.91 2.37 -11.15
CA VAL A 393 1.80 2.24 -12.31
C VAL A 393 2.26 0.80 -12.44
N ASN A 394 2.25 0.23 -13.64
CA ASN A 394 2.77 -1.13 -13.88
C ASN A 394 4.20 -1.11 -14.46
N LYS A 395 4.84 -2.28 -14.50
CA LYS A 395 6.18 -2.53 -15.08
C LYS A 395 6.29 -2.31 -16.60
N ASN A 396 5.22 -1.89 -17.25
CA ASN A 396 5.22 -1.48 -18.65
C ASN A 396 5.13 0.05 -18.79
N GLY A 397 5.05 0.78 -17.67
CA GLY A 397 4.94 2.24 -17.63
C GLY A 397 3.51 2.76 -17.80
N VAL A 398 2.50 1.88 -17.85
CA VAL A 398 1.09 2.30 -17.85
C VAL A 398 0.74 2.78 -16.45
N HIS A 399 0.15 3.97 -16.35
CA HIS A 399 -0.27 4.55 -15.09
C HIS A 399 -1.73 5.02 -15.13
N ALA A 400 -2.38 5.04 -13.98
CA ALA A 400 -3.73 5.56 -13.82
C ALA A 400 -4.02 5.91 -12.36
N GLY A 401 -4.93 6.87 -12.15
CA GLY A 401 -5.47 7.17 -10.82
C GLY A 401 -6.93 6.78 -10.66
N ALA A 402 -7.36 6.61 -9.42
CA ALA A 402 -8.76 6.51 -9.01
C ALA A 402 -8.96 7.26 -7.69
N CYS A 403 -10.11 7.92 -7.52
CA CYS A 403 -10.43 8.66 -6.30
C CYS A 403 -11.90 8.49 -5.92
N HIS A 404 -12.22 8.90 -4.69
CA HIS A 404 -13.58 9.01 -4.17
C HIS A 404 -13.67 10.25 -3.27
N GLY A 405 -14.80 10.96 -3.32
CA GLY A 405 -15.08 12.10 -2.44
C GLY A 405 -14.42 13.43 -2.85
N TRP A 406 -13.49 13.43 -3.80
CA TRP A 406 -12.92 14.65 -4.41
C TRP A 406 -12.44 14.43 -5.85
N THR A 407 -12.09 15.53 -6.51
CA THR A 407 -11.22 15.51 -7.68
C THR A 407 -9.77 15.32 -7.23
N PHE A 408 -9.10 14.33 -7.80
CA PHE A 408 -7.70 14.02 -7.52
C PHE A 408 -6.84 14.38 -8.71
N GLU A 409 -5.64 14.90 -8.45
CA GLU A 409 -4.64 15.15 -9.49
C GLU A 409 -3.37 14.37 -9.16
N TYR A 410 -2.67 13.92 -10.19
CA TYR A 410 -1.36 13.27 -10.04
C TYR A 410 -0.42 13.74 -11.14
N SER A 411 0.88 13.74 -10.83
CA SER A 411 1.93 14.24 -11.71
C SER A 411 2.75 13.09 -12.29
N VAL A 412 3.12 13.19 -13.56
CA VAL A 412 3.93 12.19 -14.26
C VAL A 412 5.03 12.84 -15.06
N ARG A 413 6.20 12.19 -15.08
CA ARG A 413 7.31 12.53 -15.96
C ARG A 413 7.87 11.27 -16.58
N SER A 414 7.93 11.25 -17.91
CA SER A 414 8.43 10.14 -18.72
C SER A 414 9.30 10.65 -19.88
N PRO A 415 10.03 9.79 -20.60
CA PRO A 415 10.94 10.22 -21.66
C PRO A 415 10.22 10.85 -22.87
N VAL A 416 8.92 10.60 -23.03
CA VAL A 416 8.12 11.16 -24.13
C VAL A 416 7.56 12.56 -23.84
N THR A 417 7.56 12.97 -22.58
CA THR A 417 7.06 14.29 -22.18
C THR A 417 8.18 15.33 -22.27
N VAL A 418 7.86 16.61 -22.51
CA VAL A 418 8.86 17.70 -22.47
C VAL A 418 9.15 18.17 -21.05
N ASP A 419 8.10 18.25 -20.21
CA ASP A 419 8.17 18.52 -18.78
C ASP A 419 7.15 17.64 -18.01
N VAL A 420 6.95 17.87 -16.71
CA VAL A 420 5.96 17.17 -15.87
C VAL A 420 4.53 17.46 -16.33
N GLU A 421 3.78 16.40 -16.61
CA GLU A 421 2.35 16.44 -16.94
C GLU A 421 1.50 16.19 -15.70
N VAL A 422 0.33 16.83 -15.63
CA VAL A 422 -0.64 16.64 -14.54
C VAL A 422 -1.91 16.04 -15.11
N PHE A 423 -2.40 14.99 -14.47
CA PHE A 423 -3.58 14.24 -14.86
C PHE A 423 -4.66 14.42 -13.80
N THR A 424 -5.85 14.82 -14.23
CA THR A 424 -7.02 14.99 -13.36
C THR A 424 -7.91 13.74 -13.39
N VAL A 425 -8.31 13.27 -12.21
CA VAL A 425 -9.18 12.12 -11.99
C VAL A 425 -10.44 12.60 -11.29
N LEU A 426 -11.59 12.29 -11.86
CA LEU A 426 -12.89 12.62 -11.29
C LEU A 426 -13.38 11.46 -10.38
N PRO A 427 -14.11 11.78 -9.29
CA PRO A 427 -14.59 10.80 -8.31
C PRO A 427 -15.59 9.77 -8.85
#